data_AF-X1LA53-F1
#
_entry.id   AF-X1LA53-F1
#
_cell.length_a   1.000
_cell.length_b   1.000
_cell.length_c   1.000
_cell.angle_alpha   90.00
_cell.angle_beta   90.00
_cell.angle_gamma   90.00
#
_symmetry.space_group_name_H-M   'P 1'
#
loop_
_entity.id
_entity.type
_entity.pdbx_description
1 polymer ?
#
loop_
_entity_poly.entity_id
_entity_poly.type
_entity_poly.pdbx_seq_one_letter_code
_entity_poly.pdbx_strand_id
1 'polypeptide(L)'
;MEASVVILVDPAAKQRVFEPQHHITRTSKESVGYFTVNKQRGEHGFETVALPSGWEEYATEEKLYEDAEKKRLDYVAATRAKNILVISTYREGSTIKARESFFPYLASMPKLPAKETGEIKKKKTLELKEKEWESERAKLEMNVEKIRVASYHMSRVTDIVEKPDIFAGEPVGGMRWGRVVHEALELCGKGKRDKLEIIARDLLKENKIP
;
A
#
# COMPACT_ATOMS: atom_id res chain seq x y z
N MET A 1 2.72 10.68 -14.33
CA MET A 1 1.45 11.37 -14.04
C MET A 1 1.70 12.44 -13.00
N GLU A 2 1.40 13.69 -13.36
CA GLU A 2 1.37 14.87 -12.49
C GLU A 2 -0.09 15.31 -12.32
N ALA A 3 -0.42 15.92 -11.18
CA ALA A 3 -1.74 16.48 -10.91
C ALA A 3 -1.69 18.01 -11.00
N SER A 4 -2.75 18.64 -11.52
CA SER A 4 -2.84 20.10 -11.61
C SER A 4 -2.65 20.78 -10.25
N VAL A 5 -3.23 20.20 -9.20
CA VAL A 5 -3.12 20.67 -7.82
C VAL A 5 -2.81 19.48 -6.91
N VAL A 6 -1.86 19.66 -6.00
CA VAL A 6 -1.54 18.69 -4.94
C VAL A 6 -1.69 19.35 -3.58
N ILE A 7 -2.34 18.66 -2.65
CA ILE A 7 -2.49 19.10 -1.26
C ILE A 7 -1.78 18.09 -0.38
N LEU A 8 -0.70 18.52 0.27
CA LEU A 8 0.03 17.74 1.25
C LEU A 8 -0.48 18.08 2.65
N VAL A 9 -1.05 17.08 3.29
CA VAL A 9 -1.44 17.17 4.70
C VAL A 9 -0.24 16.76 5.55
N ASP A 10 0.10 17.62 6.50
CA ASP A 10 1.09 17.34 7.55
C ASP A 10 0.31 16.79 8.75
N PRO A 11 0.37 15.49 9.06
CA PRO A 11 -0.29 14.95 10.25
C PRO A 11 0.45 15.37 11.52
N ALA A 12 -0.28 15.86 12.53
CA ALA A 12 0.21 16.17 13.88
C ALA A 12 0.59 14.92 14.71
N ALA A 13 1.09 13.88 14.06
CA ALA A 13 1.50 12.64 14.73
C ALA A 13 3.02 12.56 14.72
N LYS A 14 3.61 12.24 15.89
CA LYS A 14 5.04 11.97 15.99
C LYS A 14 5.32 10.81 15.06
N GLN A 15 6.15 11.00 14.05
CA GLN A 15 6.78 9.86 13.38
C GLN A 15 7.58 9.16 14.48
N ARG A 16 7.02 8.07 15.00
CA ARG A 16 7.75 7.18 15.90
C ARG A 16 8.89 6.62 15.06
N VAL A 17 10.11 6.95 15.45
CA VAL A 17 11.29 6.27 14.96
C VAL A 17 11.25 4.90 15.61
N PHE A 18 11.06 3.89 14.79
CA PHE A 18 11.16 2.51 15.22
C PHE A 18 12.54 2.00 14.81
N GLU A 19 13.15 1.19 15.67
CA GLU A 19 14.31 0.43 15.25
C GLU A 19 13.89 -0.55 14.14
N PRO A 20 14.73 -0.74 13.12
CA PRO A 20 14.48 -1.75 12.09
C PRO A 20 14.17 -3.10 12.73
N GLN A 21 13.19 -3.81 12.18
CA GLN A 21 12.80 -5.14 12.68
C GLN A 21 13.13 -6.26 11.71
N HIS A 22 13.43 -5.90 10.46
CA HIS A 22 13.76 -6.82 9.40
C HIS A 22 14.76 -6.16 8.45
N HIS A 23 15.55 -6.97 7.77
CA HIS A 23 16.42 -6.57 6.67
C HIS A 23 16.33 -7.63 5.58
N ILE A 24 16.29 -7.20 4.32
CA ILE A 24 16.17 -8.11 3.17
C ILE A 24 17.26 -7.80 2.17
N THR A 25 18.18 -8.74 2.00
CA THR A 25 19.20 -8.69 0.96
C THR A 25 18.70 -9.45 -0.26
N ARG A 26 18.64 -8.79 -1.41
CA ARG A 26 18.28 -9.42 -2.69
C ARG A 26 19.48 -9.42 -3.62
N THR A 27 19.93 -10.61 -4.00
CA THR A 27 20.91 -10.80 -5.07
C THR A 27 20.21 -11.34 -6.32
N SER A 28 20.90 -11.36 -7.46
CA SER A 28 20.34 -11.89 -8.71
C SER A 28 19.98 -13.38 -8.66
N LYS A 29 20.54 -14.12 -7.69
CA LYS A 29 20.36 -15.57 -7.55
C LYS A 29 19.50 -15.96 -6.36
N GLU A 30 19.59 -15.23 -5.25
CA GLU A 30 18.93 -15.57 -3.99
C GLU A 30 18.48 -14.33 -3.22
N SER A 31 17.45 -14.48 -2.39
CA SER A 31 16.98 -13.45 -1.46
C SER A 31 17.05 -13.99 -0.03
N VAL A 32 17.71 -13.26 0.86
CA VAL A 32 17.88 -13.63 2.27
C VAL A 32 17.24 -12.56 3.15
N GLY A 33 16.43 -13.00 4.12
CA GLY A 33 15.76 -12.13 5.08
C GLY A 33 16.24 -12.38 6.50
N TYR A 34 16.52 -11.29 7.22
CA TYR A 34 16.93 -11.29 8.62
C TYR A 34 15.82 -10.63 9.43
N PHE A 35 15.38 -11.27 10.51
CA PHE A 35 14.25 -10.78 11.32
C PHE A 35 14.61 -10.78 12.81
N THR A 36 14.24 -9.70 13.49
CA THR A 36 14.29 -9.65 14.95
C THR A 36 13.17 -10.50 15.55
N VAL A 37 13.49 -11.26 16.60
CA VAL A 37 12.48 -12.04 17.33
C VAL A 37 11.97 -11.18 18.47
N ASN A 38 10.70 -10.78 18.39
CA ASN A 38 10.08 -9.89 19.37
C ASN A 38 8.99 -10.62 20.17
N LYS A 39 8.94 -10.35 21.48
CA LYS A 39 7.90 -10.82 22.40
C LYS A 39 7.01 -9.65 22.80
N GLN A 40 5.70 -9.86 22.80
CA GLN A 40 4.76 -8.81 23.20
C GLN A 40 4.95 -8.42 24.67
N ARG A 41 4.95 -7.11 24.95
CA ARG A 41 5.07 -6.51 26.29
C ARG A 41 3.95 -5.49 26.48
N GLY A 42 2.88 -5.91 27.16
CA GLY A 42 1.65 -5.11 27.33
C GLY A 42 0.85 -4.98 26.03
N GLU A 43 -0.12 -4.05 26.00
CA GLU A 43 -1.03 -3.88 24.85
C GLU A 43 -0.37 -3.22 23.63
N HIS A 44 0.68 -2.41 23.83
CA HIS A 44 1.25 -1.57 22.78
C HIS A 44 2.78 -1.66 22.66
N GLY A 45 3.42 -2.57 23.40
CA GLY A 45 4.87 -2.73 23.43
C GLY A 45 5.33 -4.10 22.97
N PHE A 46 6.59 -4.18 22.59
CA PHE A 46 7.30 -5.42 22.34
C PHE A 46 8.73 -5.31 22.89
N GLU A 47 9.32 -6.44 23.20
CA GLU A 47 10.70 -6.60 23.67
C GLU A 47 11.42 -7.55 22.74
N THR A 48 12.60 -7.16 22.26
CA THR A 48 13.41 -8.01 21.39
C THR A 48 14.13 -9.06 22.21
N VAL A 49 13.89 -10.33 21.87
CA VAL A 49 14.40 -11.52 22.57
C VAL A 49 15.59 -12.12 21.85
N ALA A 50 15.66 -11.99 20.52
CA ALA A 50 16.80 -12.44 19.74
C ALA A 50 17.04 -11.56 18.52
N LEU A 51 18.32 -11.42 18.19
CA LEU A 51 18.82 -10.73 17.01
C LEU A 51 19.57 -11.73 16.11
N PRO A 52 19.45 -11.60 14.78
CA PRO A 52 20.32 -12.33 13.86
C PRO A 52 21.79 -11.97 14.06
N SER A 53 22.70 -12.84 13.65
CA SER A 53 24.14 -12.52 13.66
C SER A 53 24.42 -11.32 12.76
N GLY A 54 25.23 -10.37 13.25
CA GLY A 54 25.60 -9.17 12.50
C GLY A 54 24.49 -8.12 12.38
N TRP A 55 23.47 -8.18 13.24
CA TRP A 55 22.30 -7.31 13.17
C TRP A 55 22.62 -5.81 13.19
N GLU A 56 23.63 -5.38 13.93
CA GLU A 56 24.04 -3.97 14.00
C GLU A 56 24.36 -3.37 12.62
N GLU A 57 25.01 -4.13 11.74
CA GLU A 57 25.34 -3.68 10.38
C GLU A 57 24.08 -3.56 9.53
N TYR A 58 23.24 -4.60 9.54
CA TYR A 58 21.97 -4.62 8.80
C TYR A 58 21.01 -3.52 9.27
N ALA A 59 20.92 -3.27 10.58
CA ALA A 59 20.10 -2.22 11.14
C ALA A 59 20.62 -0.83 10.74
N THR A 60 21.94 -0.65 10.67
CA THR A 60 22.54 0.61 10.20
C THR A 60 22.23 0.84 8.72
N GLU A 61 22.36 -0.20 7.90
CA GLU A 61 22.02 -0.14 6.48
C GLU A 61 20.52 0.18 6.26
N GLU A 62 19.63 -0.47 7.00
CA GLU A 62 18.19 -0.23 6.89
C GLU A 62 17.81 1.21 7.28
N LYS A 63 18.46 1.78 8.31
CA LYS A 63 18.29 3.19 8.68
C LYS A 63 18.70 4.13 7.55
N LEU A 64 19.80 3.84 6.85
CA LEU A 64 20.22 4.63 5.69
C LEU A 64 19.19 4.54 4.56
N TYR A 65 18.60 3.37 4.35
CA TYR A 65 17.51 3.20 3.40
C TYR A 65 16.24 3.98 3.79
N GLU A 66 15.82 3.94 5.05
CA GLU A 66 14.68 4.73 5.54
C GLU A 66 14.91 6.24 5.35
N ASP A 67 16.10 6.73 5.67
CA ASP A 67 16.47 8.14 5.47
C ASP A 67 16.47 8.53 3.98
N ALA A 68 16.97 7.67 3.10
CA ALA A 68 16.92 7.88 1.66
C ALA A 68 15.49 7.84 1.14
N GLU A 69 14.67 6.92 1.63
CA GLU A 69 13.26 6.80 1.26
C GLU A 69 12.46 8.01 1.71
N LYS A 70 12.71 8.55 2.90
CA LYS A 70 12.11 9.80 3.38
C LYS A 70 12.38 10.95 2.40
N LYS A 71 13.63 11.10 1.95
CA LYS A 71 13.99 12.10 0.92
C LYS A 71 13.27 11.86 -0.40
N ARG A 72 13.18 10.60 -0.86
CA ARG A 72 12.46 10.23 -2.09
C ARG A 72 10.97 10.57 -1.98
N LEU A 73 10.34 10.30 -0.84
CA LEU A 73 8.92 10.61 -0.61
C LEU A 73 8.67 12.12 -0.63
N ASP A 74 9.57 12.93 -0.07
CA ASP A 74 9.47 14.39 -0.16
C ASP A 74 9.69 14.88 -1.60
N TYR A 75 10.66 14.32 -2.32
CA TYR A 75 10.86 14.62 -3.75
C TYR A 75 9.62 14.29 -4.58
N VAL A 76 9.03 13.11 -4.39
CA VAL A 76 7.79 12.72 -5.07
C VAL A 76 6.66 13.68 -4.72
N ALA A 77 6.49 14.02 -3.44
CA ALA A 77 5.45 14.94 -3.00
C ALA A 77 5.60 16.34 -3.62
N ALA A 78 6.83 16.85 -3.73
CA ALA A 78 7.14 18.13 -4.35
C ALA A 78 6.89 18.12 -5.88
N THR A 79 7.22 17.00 -6.54
CA THR A 79 7.18 16.90 -8.02
C THR A 79 5.86 16.38 -8.58
N ARG A 80 4.89 16.01 -7.73
CA ARG A 80 3.55 15.60 -8.22
C ARG A 80 2.71 16.79 -8.71
N ALA A 81 3.01 18.01 -8.29
CA ALA A 81 2.23 19.20 -8.60
C ALA A 81 2.66 19.86 -9.91
N LYS A 82 1.73 20.02 -10.86
CA LYS A 82 1.97 20.72 -12.13
C LYS A 82 1.81 22.23 -12.00
N ASN A 83 0.74 22.70 -11.34
CA ASN A 83 0.44 24.14 -11.22
C ASN A 83 0.57 24.64 -9.78
N ILE A 84 -0.01 23.93 -8.81
CA ILE A 84 -0.10 24.39 -7.41
C ILE A 84 0.20 23.26 -6.43
N LEU A 85 1.09 23.54 -5.47
CA LEU A 85 1.36 22.70 -4.31
C LEU A 85 0.87 23.44 -3.05
N VAL A 86 -0.08 22.85 -2.33
CA VAL A 86 -0.59 23.36 -1.05
C VAL A 86 -0.06 22.46 0.06
N ILE A 87 0.59 23.05 1.07
CA ILE A 87 1.10 22.31 2.22
C ILE A 87 0.39 22.84 3.46
N SER A 88 -0.27 21.95 4.22
CA SER A 88 -0.86 22.34 5.50
C SER A 88 0.24 22.47 6.56
N THR A 89 0.17 23.51 7.37
CA THR A 89 1.08 23.72 8.51
C THR A 89 0.30 23.93 9.80
N TYR A 90 0.89 23.57 10.93
CA TYR A 90 0.34 23.88 12.25
C TYR A 90 0.68 25.32 12.69
N ARG A 91 -0.21 25.93 13.49
CA ARG A 91 0.13 27.15 14.25
C ARG A 91 1.25 26.82 15.25
N GLU A 92 2.04 27.84 15.59
CA GLU A 92 3.21 27.74 16.48
C GLU A 92 2.97 26.82 17.68
N GLY A 93 3.95 25.96 17.99
CA GLY A 93 3.93 25.08 19.17
C GLY A 93 3.87 23.57 18.88
N SER A 94 3.64 23.11 17.64
CA SER A 94 3.80 21.68 17.35
C SER A 94 5.30 21.33 17.22
N THR A 95 5.81 20.56 18.19
CA THR A 95 7.16 19.96 18.18
C THR A 95 7.29 18.81 17.18
N ILE A 96 6.29 18.64 16.32
CA ILE A 96 6.10 17.46 15.50
C ILE A 96 5.57 17.90 14.14
N LYS A 97 6.36 17.65 13.11
CA LYS A 97 6.07 18.01 11.73
C LYS A 97 6.55 16.84 10.88
N ALA A 98 5.65 16.11 10.23
CA ALA A 98 6.05 14.98 9.37
C ALA A 98 6.72 15.47 8.07
N ARG A 99 6.54 16.75 7.74
CA ARG A 99 7.00 17.41 6.51
C ARG A 99 8.02 18.52 6.76
N GLU A 100 8.88 18.38 7.78
CA GLU A 100 9.82 19.44 8.23
C GLU A 100 10.70 19.99 7.10
N SER A 101 11.09 19.13 6.16
CA SER A 101 11.92 19.47 5.00
C SER A 101 11.37 20.62 4.17
N PHE A 102 10.04 20.83 4.17
CA PHE A 102 9.39 21.90 3.44
C PHE A 102 9.36 23.24 4.21
N PHE A 103 9.44 23.23 5.54
CA PHE A 103 9.19 24.40 6.38
C PHE A 103 10.10 25.60 6.10
N PRO A 104 11.42 25.43 5.84
CA PRO A 104 12.29 26.54 5.46
C PRO A 104 11.82 27.31 4.22
N TYR A 105 11.14 26.60 3.29
CA TYR A 105 10.67 27.16 2.03
C TYR A 105 9.25 27.74 2.12
N LEU A 106 8.51 27.44 3.20
CA LEU A 106 7.14 27.93 3.40
C LEU A 106 7.07 29.34 3.99
N ALA A 107 8.13 29.82 4.63
CA ALA A 107 8.14 31.12 5.30
C ALA A 107 7.84 32.30 4.36
N SER A 108 8.29 32.22 3.11
CA SER A 108 8.08 33.24 2.08
C SER A 108 6.85 32.99 1.19
N MET A 109 6.09 31.91 1.44
CA MET A 109 4.99 31.49 0.57
C MET A 109 3.65 32.12 1.01
N PRO A 110 2.74 32.39 0.06
CA PRO A 110 1.44 32.97 0.38
C PRO A 110 0.62 32.00 1.24
N LYS A 111 0.12 32.50 2.38
CA LYS A 111 -0.83 31.75 3.21
C LYS A 111 -2.21 31.81 2.58
N LEU A 112 -2.80 30.65 2.31
CA LEU A 112 -4.19 30.58 1.86
C LEU A 112 -5.11 31.02 3.00
N PRO A 113 -6.11 31.88 2.74
CA PRO A 113 -7.07 32.27 3.76
C PRO A 113 -7.85 31.04 4.21
N ALA A 114 -7.74 30.69 5.49
CA ALA A 114 -8.60 29.69 6.08
C ALA A 114 -10.02 30.25 6.09
N LYS A 115 -10.88 29.75 5.20
CA LYS A 115 -12.33 29.88 5.45
C LYS A 115 -12.61 29.06 6.69
N GLU A 116 -13.31 29.63 7.66
CA GLU A 116 -13.93 28.83 8.72
C GLU A 116 -14.71 27.73 8.01
N THR A 117 -14.28 26.49 8.21
CA THR A 117 -15.04 25.33 7.76
C THR A 117 -16.40 25.48 8.40
N GLY A 118 -17.43 25.72 7.58
CA GLY A 118 -18.81 25.74 8.05
C GLY A 118 -19.04 24.52 8.92
N GLU A 119 -19.85 24.68 9.98
CA GLU A 119 -20.14 23.64 10.95
C GLU A 119 -20.15 22.27 10.29
N ILE A 120 -19.29 21.36 10.76
CA ILE A 120 -19.31 19.96 10.32
C ILE A 120 -20.75 19.51 10.60
N LYS A 121 -21.59 19.48 9.55
CA LYS A 121 -22.97 19.05 9.67
C LYS A 121 -22.88 17.66 10.24
N LYS A 122 -23.27 17.50 11.52
CA LYS A 122 -23.35 16.19 12.16
C LYS A 122 -24.06 15.30 11.13
N LYS A 123 -23.41 14.20 10.72
CA LYS A 123 -24.04 13.23 9.83
C LYS A 123 -25.40 12.94 10.45
N LYS A 124 -26.49 13.32 9.77
CA LYS A 124 -27.83 13.01 10.26
C LYS A 124 -27.86 11.50 10.42
N THR A 125 -28.16 11.03 11.62
CA THR A 125 -28.52 9.64 11.81
C THR A 125 -29.72 9.40 10.90
N LEU A 126 -29.53 8.55 9.89
CA LEU A 126 -30.62 8.15 9.00
C LEU A 126 -31.45 7.13 9.77
N GLU A 127 -32.65 7.52 10.18
CA GLU A 127 -33.66 6.58 10.64
C GLU A 127 -34.25 5.90 9.40
N LEU A 128 -33.69 4.74 9.03
CA LEU A 128 -34.27 3.89 7.99
C LEU A 128 -35.36 3.02 8.60
N LYS A 129 -36.54 3.01 7.98
CA LYS A 129 -37.58 2.03 8.30
C LYS A 129 -37.20 0.66 7.74
N GLU A 130 -37.62 -0.42 8.39
CA GLU A 130 -37.31 -1.81 7.99
C GLU A 130 -37.62 -2.09 6.51
N LYS A 131 -38.78 -1.64 6.02
CA LYS A 131 -39.16 -1.78 4.60
C LYS A 131 -38.26 -1.00 3.64
N GLU A 132 -37.77 0.17 4.04
CA GLU A 132 -36.85 0.97 3.24
C GLU A 132 -35.48 0.29 3.18
N TRP A 133 -35.04 -0.28 4.31
CA TRP A 133 -33.79 -1.06 4.40
C TRP A 133 -33.83 -2.30 3.50
N GLU A 134 -34.92 -3.07 3.52
CA GLU A 134 -35.08 -4.23 2.62
C GLU A 134 -35.03 -3.82 1.14
N SER A 135 -35.67 -2.71 0.79
CA SER A 135 -35.68 -2.20 -0.60
C SER A 135 -34.30 -1.74 -1.07
N GLU A 136 -33.54 -1.06 -0.20
CA GLU A 136 -32.18 -0.61 -0.51
C GLU A 136 -31.21 -1.79 -0.54
N ARG A 137 -31.38 -2.78 0.34
CA ARG A 137 -30.61 -4.01 0.32
C ARG A 137 -30.82 -4.78 -0.99
N ALA A 138 -32.05 -4.91 -1.45
CA ALA A 138 -32.35 -5.56 -2.73
C ALA A 138 -31.71 -4.82 -3.92
N LYS A 139 -31.71 -3.48 -3.90
CA LYS A 139 -31.00 -2.67 -4.91
C LYS A 139 -29.49 -2.88 -4.87
N LEU A 140 -28.90 -2.94 -3.67
CA LEU A 140 -27.48 -3.23 -3.50
C LEU A 140 -27.11 -4.61 -4.02
N GLU A 141 -27.90 -5.64 -3.69
CA GLU A 141 -27.69 -7.01 -4.19
C GLU A 141 -27.78 -7.05 -5.72
N MET A 142 -28.77 -6.37 -6.32
CA MET A 142 -28.90 -6.28 -7.78
C MET A 142 -27.73 -5.51 -8.44
N ASN A 143 -27.23 -4.46 -7.79
CA ASN A 143 -26.06 -3.71 -8.27
C ASN A 143 -24.77 -4.54 -8.16
N VAL A 144 -24.60 -5.27 -7.07
CA VAL A 144 -23.49 -6.22 -6.89
C VAL A 144 -23.54 -7.29 -7.97
N GLU A 145 -24.72 -7.84 -8.26
CA GLU A 145 -24.87 -8.85 -9.32
C GLU A 145 -24.57 -8.28 -10.71
N LYS A 146 -24.96 -7.04 -11.00
CA LYS A 146 -24.56 -6.34 -12.23
C LYS A 146 -23.04 -6.15 -12.36
N ILE A 147 -22.36 -5.83 -11.26
CA ILE A 147 -20.89 -5.64 -11.23
C ILE A 147 -20.15 -6.98 -11.30
N ARG A 148 -20.78 -8.07 -10.85
CA ARG A 148 -20.23 -9.44 -10.90
C ARG A 148 -20.14 -9.98 -12.33
N VAL A 149 -20.93 -9.46 -13.26
CA VAL A 149 -20.76 -9.77 -14.68
C VAL A 149 -19.43 -9.14 -15.12
N ALA A 150 -18.49 -9.97 -15.57
CA ALA A 150 -17.18 -9.52 -16.03
C ALA A 150 -17.33 -8.45 -17.12
N SER A 151 -17.13 -7.18 -16.74
CA SER A 151 -17.28 -6.00 -17.61
C SER A 151 -15.96 -5.56 -18.24
N TYR A 152 -14.88 -6.29 -17.98
CA TYR A 152 -13.56 -6.03 -18.52
C TYR A 152 -13.06 -7.25 -19.29
N HIS A 153 -12.44 -6.96 -20.43
CA HIS A 153 -11.63 -7.92 -21.17
C HIS A 153 -10.17 -7.66 -20.80
N MET A 154 -9.44 -8.69 -20.39
CA MET A 154 -8.00 -8.57 -20.14
C MET A 154 -7.22 -9.02 -21.37
N SER A 155 -6.56 -8.08 -22.03
CA SER A 155 -5.56 -8.35 -23.08
C SER A 155 -4.17 -7.99 -22.56
N ARG A 156 -3.10 -8.53 -23.16
CA ARG A 156 -1.74 -8.18 -22.73
C ARG A 156 -1.42 -6.76 -23.16
N VAL A 157 -0.64 -6.03 -22.36
CA VAL A 157 -0.03 -4.77 -22.79
C VAL A 157 0.91 -4.99 -24.00
N THR A 158 1.45 -6.21 -24.15
CA THR A 158 2.25 -6.63 -25.32
C THR A 158 1.44 -6.87 -26.57
N ASP A 159 0.11 -7.03 -26.47
CA ASP A 159 -0.77 -7.18 -27.65
C ASP A 159 -1.19 -5.79 -28.20
N ILE A 160 -1.02 -4.73 -27.40
CA ILE A 160 -1.48 -3.35 -27.70
C ILE A 160 -0.30 -2.43 -28.09
N VAL A 161 0.93 -2.80 -27.74
CA VAL A 161 2.13 -2.01 -28.02
C VAL A 161 3.11 -2.85 -28.82
N GLU A 162 3.46 -2.41 -30.03
CA GLU A 162 4.61 -2.92 -30.76
C GLU A 162 5.86 -2.71 -29.90
N LYS A 163 6.47 -3.81 -29.43
CA LYS A 163 7.74 -3.75 -28.70
C LYS A 163 8.90 -4.05 -29.65
N PRO A 164 10.03 -3.34 -29.53
CA PRO A 164 11.31 -3.89 -29.94
C PRO A 164 11.65 -5.08 -29.02
N ASP A 165 12.12 -6.18 -29.61
CA ASP A 165 12.53 -7.40 -28.93
C ASP A 165 13.73 -7.14 -28.00
N ILE A 166 13.47 -6.89 -26.71
CA ILE A 166 14.52 -6.73 -25.69
C ILE A 166 14.74 -8.06 -24.93
N PHE A 167 13.82 -9.02 -25.02
CA PHE A 167 13.94 -10.33 -24.36
C PHE A 167 13.67 -11.46 -25.34
N ALA A 168 14.70 -12.27 -25.62
CA ALA A 168 14.58 -13.49 -26.40
C ALA A 168 13.99 -14.62 -25.52
N GLY A 169 12.68 -14.84 -25.63
CA GLY A 169 11.99 -15.96 -24.98
C GLY A 169 10.48 -15.83 -25.13
N GLU A 170 9.80 -16.92 -25.48
CA GLU A 170 8.34 -16.96 -25.53
C GLU A 170 7.77 -16.73 -24.10
N PRO A 171 6.96 -15.67 -23.86
CA PRO A 171 6.39 -15.39 -22.55
C PRO A 171 5.19 -16.31 -22.31
N VAL A 172 5.45 -17.61 -22.15
CA VAL A 172 4.42 -18.63 -22.00
C VAL A 172 4.31 -19.01 -20.53
N GLY A 173 3.18 -18.67 -19.91
CA GLY A 173 2.76 -19.32 -18.66
C GLY A 173 2.70 -18.46 -17.39
N GLY A 174 3.28 -17.26 -17.37
CA GLY A 174 3.27 -16.41 -16.16
C GLY A 174 1.88 -16.10 -15.62
N MET A 175 0.90 -15.85 -16.49
CA MET A 175 -0.50 -15.64 -16.12
C MET A 175 -1.17 -16.89 -15.55
N ARG A 176 -0.88 -18.07 -16.14
CA ARG A 176 -1.44 -19.36 -15.71
C ARG A 176 -0.90 -19.69 -14.31
N TRP A 177 0.40 -19.46 -14.10
CA TRP A 177 1.05 -19.65 -12.81
C TRP A 177 0.51 -18.68 -11.75
N GLY A 178 0.38 -17.40 -12.09
CA GLY A 178 -0.20 -16.39 -11.19
C GLY A 178 -1.60 -16.78 -10.72
N ARG A 179 -2.44 -17.32 -11.61
CA ARG A 179 -3.79 -17.80 -11.25
C ARG A 179 -3.76 -18.95 -10.25
N VAL A 180 -2.91 -19.96 -10.49
CA VAL A 180 -2.76 -21.10 -9.58
C VAL A 180 -2.31 -20.64 -8.20
N VAL A 181 -1.37 -19.68 -8.13
CA VAL A 181 -0.89 -19.13 -6.84
C VAL A 181 -1.99 -18.37 -6.11
N HIS A 182 -2.78 -17.54 -6.81
CA HIS A 182 -3.87 -16.79 -6.18
C HIS A 182 -4.96 -17.71 -5.64
N GLU A 183 -5.37 -18.73 -6.39
CA GLU A 183 -6.38 -19.71 -5.96
C GLU A 183 -5.87 -20.58 -4.80
N ALA A 184 -4.59 -20.97 -4.82
CA ALA A 184 -3.93 -21.68 -3.72
C ALA A 184 -3.88 -20.84 -2.42
N LEU A 185 -3.56 -19.54 -2.53
CA LEU A 185 -3.55 -18.62 -1.39
C LEU A 185 -4.96 -18.36 -0.85
N GLU A 186 -5.97 -18.25 -1.72
CA GLU A 186 -7.36 -18.09 -1.32
C GLU A 186 -7.86 -19.31 -0.53
N LEU A 187 -7.49 -20.52 -0.94
CA LEU A 187 -7.83 -21.76 -0.24
C LEU A 187 -7.15 -21.86 1.14
N CYS A 188 -5.90 -21.42 1.23
CA CYS A 188 -5.20 -21.28 2.52
C CYS A 188 -5.94 -20.30 3.43
N GLY A 189 -6.38 -19.16 2.91
CA GLY A 189 -7.17 -18.16 3.65
C GLY A 189 -8.52 -18.69 4.13
N LYS A 190 -9.11 -19.67 3.43
CA LYS A 190 -10.35 -20.37 3.81
C LYS A 190 -10.13 -21.55 4.76
N GLY A 191 -8.91 -21.74 5.29
CA GLY A 191 -8.58 -22.79 6.25
C GLY A 191 -8.43 -24.20 5.64
N LYS A 192 -8.38 -24.34 4.31
CA LYS A 192 -8.27 -25.64 3.60
C LYS A 192 -6.83 -26.02 3.27
N ARG A 193 -5.90 -25.75 4.18
CA ARG A 193 -4.46 -25.95 3.95
C ARG A 193 -4.09 -27.44 3.79
N ASP A 194 -4.83 -28.31 4.45
CA ASP A 194 -4.72 -29.78 4.39
C ASP A 194 -5.00 -30.36 2.99
N LYS A 195 -5.77 -29.65 2.15
CA LYS A 195 -6.14 -30.07 0.79
C LYS A 195 -5.36 -29.36 -0.31
N LEU A 196 -4.43 -28.49 0.07
CA LEU A 196 -3.70 -27.62 -0.85
C LEU A 196 -2.96 -28.41 -1.93
N GLU A 197 -2.30 -29.50 -1.56
CA GLU A 197 -1.48 -30.28 -2.49
C GLU A 197 -2.34 -30.96 -3.57
N ILE A 198 -3.49 -31.50 -3.20
CA ILE A 198 -4.42 -32.16 -4.12
C ILE A 198 -5.02 -31.12 -5.07
N ILE A 199 -5.51 -30.01 -4.52
CA ILE A 199 -6.14 -28.96 -5.32
C ILE A 199 -5.13 -28.24 -6.22
N ALA A 200 -3.91 -27.97 -5.74
CA ALA A 200 -2.87 -27.36 -6.56
C ALA A 200 -2.50 -28.25 -7.76
N ARG A 201 -2.44 -29.58 -7.59
CA ARG A 201 -2.22 -30.51 -8.72
C ARG A 201 -3.35 -30.45 -9.75
N ASP A 202 -4.59 -30.36 -9.31
CA ASP A 202 -5.73 -30.24 -10.22
C ASP A 202 -5.74 -28.88 -10.93
N LEU A 203 -5.45 -27.79 -10.21
CA LEU A 203 -5.33 -26.44 -10.77
C LEU A 203 -4.19 -26.33 -11.80
N LEU A 204 -3.07 -27.00 -11.58
CA LEU A 204 -1.96 -27.06 -12.54
C LEU A 204 -2.39 -27.77 -13.84
N LYS A 205 -3.13 -28.88 -13.72
CA LYS A 205 -3.68 -29.62 -14.88
C LYS A 205 -4.73 -28.80 -15.64
N GLU A 206 -5.68 -28.20 -14.94
CA GLU A 206 -6.73 -27.35 -15.55
C GLU A 206 -6.13 -26.18 -16.30
N ASN A 207 -5.13 -25.54 -15.69
CA ASN A 207 -4.40 -24.45 -16.31
C ASN A 207 -3.29 -24.96 -17.24
N LYS A 208 -3.22 -26.25 -17.62
CA LYS A 208 -2.19 -26.95 -18.44
C LYS A 208 -0.74 -26.47 -18.24
N ILE A 209 -0.39 -26.19 -17.00
CA ILE A 209 0.98 -25.89 -16.59
C ILE A 209 1.69 -27.25 -16.43
N PRO A 210 2.87 -27.44 -17.04
CA PRO A 210 3.61 -28.70 -16.91
C PRO A 210 3.98 -28.99 -15.45
#